data_AF-V9LIW7-F1
#
_entry.id   AF-V9LIW7-F1
#
_cell.length_a   1.000
_cell.length_b   1.000
_cell.length_c   1.000
_cell.angle_alpha   90.00
_cell.angle_beta   90.00
_cell.angle_gamma   90.00
#
_symmetry.space_group_name_H-M   'P 1'
#
loop_
_entity.id
_entity.type
_entity.pdbx_description
1 polymer ?
#
loop_
_entity_poly.entity_id
_entity_poly.type
_entity_poly.pdbx_seq_one_letter_code
_entity_poly.pdbx_strand_id
1 'polypeptide(L)'
;TLFRSGLPHDILRRIMTVGGFGTEIEWMKFFALGCSTIDSNITNAMKYAFEILSSNEESGRIPYTTFRFLYSYLAMIDGEIHRSQIEKMLNNIERQVAESDGLVKVSDFTSNCR
;
A
#
# COMPACT_ATOMS: atom_id res chain seq x y z
N THR A 1 18.71 -2.48 -21.10
CA THR A 1 17.79 -1.40 -21.48
C THR A 1 16.44 -1.61 -20.81
N LEU A 2 16.22 -0.82 -19.75
CA LEU A 2 14.98 -0.46 -19.05
C LEU A 2 13.69 -1.27 -19.30
N PHE A 3 13.19 -1.88 -18.22
CA PHE A 3 11.81 -2.32 -18.06
C PHE A 3 10.84 -1.18 -18.38
N ARG A 4 10.17 -1.25 -19.53
CA ARG A 4 8.94 -0.50 -19.83
C ARG A 4 7.75 -1.36 -19.43
N SER A 5 7.39 -1.38 -18.15
CA SER A 5 6.16 -2.04 -17.67
C SER A 5 5.21 -1.03 -17.05
N GLY A 6 4.95 0.07 -17.76
CA GLY A 6 3.82 0.96 -17.47
C GLY A 6 2.74 0.70 -18.50
N LEU A 7 1.57 0.22 -18.07
CA LEU A 7 0.38 0.20 -18.93
C LEU A 7 0.00 1.66 -19.26
N PRO A 8 -0.02 2.08 -20.54
CA PRO A 8 -0.37 3.44 -20.90
C PRO A 8 -1.77 3.80 -20.38
N HIS A 9 -1.91 5.03 -19.88
CA HIS A 9 -3.13 5.51 -19.24
C HIS A 9 -4.38 5.35 -20.14
N ASP A 10 -4.23 5.56 -21.45
CA ASP A 10 -5.31 5.42 -22.42
C ASP A 10 -5.73 3.97 -22.65
N ILE A 11 -4.79 3.03 -22.55
CA ILE A 11 -5.08 1.59 -22.66
C ILE A 11 -5.80 1.12 -21.39
N LEU A 12 -5.32 1.53 -20.22
CA LEU A 12 -6.00 1.27 -18.95
C LEU A 12 -7.42 1.84 -18.96
N ARG A 13 -7.61 3.08 -19.43
CA ARG A 13 -8.94 3.70 -19.58
C ARG A 13 -9.86 2.90 -20.49
N ARG A 14 -9.34 2.40 -21.62
CA ARG A 14 -10.12 1.52 -22.51
C ARG A 14 -10.56 0.23 -21.82
N ILE A 15 -9.67 -0.41 -21.06
CA ILE A 15 -10.02 -1.62 -20.27
C ILE A 15 -11.13 -1.29 -19.25
N MET A 16 -11.01 -0.16 -18.55
CA MET A 16 -12.03 0.30 -17.59
C MET A 16 -13.41 0.47 -18.27
N THR A 17 -13.43 1.10 -19.44
CA THR A 17 -14.67 1.30 -20.22
C THR A 17 -15.26 0.00 -20.73
N VAL A 18 -14.45 -0.92 -21.27
CA VAL A 18 -14.92 -2.21 -21.82
C VAL A 18 -15.54 -3.09 -20.73
N GLY A 19 -14.94 -3.12 -19.53
CA GLY A 19 -15.45 -3.90 -18.41
C GLY A 19 -16.66 -3.29 -17.69
N GLY A 20 -17.11 -2.09 -18.07
CA GLY A 20 -18.18 -1.38 -17.38
C GLY A 20 -17.80 -0.94 -15.95
N PHE A 21 -16.50 -0.77 -15.68
CA PHE A 21 -16.05 -0.23 -14.40
C PHE A 21 -16.50 1.24 -14.28
N GLY A 22 -16.81 1.67 -13.06
CA GLY A 22 -17.35 3.01 -12.80
C GLY A 22 -16.49 4.15 -13.36
N THR A 23 -17.06 5.35 -13.45
CA THR A 23 -16.38 6.54 -13.98
C THR A 23 -15.14 6.94 -13.16
N GLU A 24 -15.06 6.51 -11.90
CA GLU A 24 -13.95 6.77 -10.99
C GLU A 24 -13.42 5.46 -10.39
N ILE A 25 -12.10 5.30 -10.43
CA ILE A 25 -11.39 4.23 -9.72
C ILE A 25 -10.59 4.85 -8.59
N GLU A 26 -10.77 4.31 -7.37
CA GLU A 26 -9.88 4.60 -6.25
C GLU A 26 -8.53 3.91 -6.48
N TRP A 27 -7.63 4.59 -7.20
CA TRP A 27 -6.36 4.03 -7.66
C TRP A 27 -5.50 3.41 -6.56
N MET A 28 -5.51 3.99 -5.35
CA MET A 28 -4.77 3.43 -4.21
C MET A 28 -5.36 2.10 -3.71
N LYS A 29 -6.68 1.92 -3.79
CA LYS A 29 -7.32 0.64 -3.47
C LYS A 29 -7.03 -0.41 -4.55
N PHE A 30 -7.11 -0.02 -5.82
CA PHE A 30 -6.75 -0.89 -6.93
C PHE A 30 -5.28 -1.34 -6.84
N PHE A 31 -4.38 -0.41 -6.52
CA PHE A 31 -2.97 -0.70 -6.28
C PHE A 31 -2.76 -1.67 -5.12
N ALA A 32 -3.39 -1.41 -3.96
CA ALA A 32 -3.31 -2.28 -2.80
C ALA A 32 -3.78 -3.71 -3.12
N LEU A 33 -4.91 -3.83 -3.84
CA LEU A 33 -5.40 -5.12 -4.33
C LEU A 33 -4.40 -5.80 -5.26
N GLY A 34 -3.75 -5.04 -6.15
CA GLY A 34 -2.66 -5.56 -6.98
C GLY A 34 -1.56 -6.18 -6.13
N CYS A 35 -1.08 -5.50 -5.09
CA CYS A 35 -0.08 -6.03 -4.18
C CYS A 35 -0.54 -7.31 -3.46
N SER A 36 -1.81 -7.40 -3.04
CA SER A 36 -2.36 -8.61 -2.40
C SER A 36 -2.55 -9.80 -3.37
N THR A 37 -2.59 -9.56 -4.68
CA THR A 37 -2.58 -10.65 -5.67
C THR A 37 -1.20 -11.26 -5.87
N ILE A 38 -0.13 -10.54 -5.52
CA ILE A 38 1.25 -11.04 -5.59
C ILE A 38 1.50 -12.00 -4.40
N ASP A 39 1.03 -11.63 -3.21
CA ASP A 39 1.11 -12.45 -2.01
C ASP A 39 -0.11 -12.21 -1.12
N SER A 40 -0.77 -13.28 -0.70
CA SER A 40 -1.99 -13.22 0.12
C SER A 40 -1.72 -12.76 1.56
N ASN A 41 -0.47 -12.80 2.02
CA ASN A 41 -0.11 -12.26 3.33
C ASN A 41 -0.01 -10.73 3.28
N ILE A 42 -0.84 -10.05 4.08
CA ILE A 42 -0.87 -8.58 4.16
C ILE A 42 0.52 -7.95 4.40
N THR A 43 1.39 -8.61 5.16
CA THR A 43 2.73 -8.09 5.46
C THR A 43 3.58 -8.06 4.19
N ASN A 44 3.48 -9.09 3.35
CA ASN A 44 4.20 -9.14 2.08
C ASN A 44 3.56 -8.21 1.04
N ALA A 45 2.22 -8.16 0.97
CA ALA A 45 1.51 -7.19 0.15
C ALA A 45 1.96 -5.74 0.46
N MET A 46 2.06 -5.39 1.75
CA MET A 46 2.58 -4.09 2.17
C MET A 46 4.04 -3.87 1.77
N LYS A 47 4.92 -4.88 1.87
CA LYS A 47 6.32 -4.74 1.42
C LYS A 47 6.41 -4.39 -0.08
N TYR A 48 5.62 -5.04 -0.93
CA TYR A 48 5.54 -4.66 -2.35
C TYR A 48 5.03 -3.23 -2.51
N ALA A 49 4.06 -2.82 -1.70
CA ALA A 49 3.56 -1.45 -1.73
C ALA A 49 4.64 -0.42 -1.37
N PHE A 50 5.47 -0.69 -0.35
CA PHE A 50 6.63 0.14 -0.01
C PHE A 50 7.59 0.23 -1.21
N GLU A 51 8.01 -0.90 -1.78
CA GLU A 51 8.97 -0.95 -2.89
C GLU A 51 8.50 -0.15 -4.12
N ILE A 52 7.24 -0.33 -4.52
CA ILE A 52 6.69 0.33 -5.70
C ILE A 52 6.50 1.84 -5.47
N LEU A 53 6.00 2.24 -4.30
CA LEU A 53 5.74 3.66 -4.02
C LEU A 53 7.01 4.44 -3.67
N SER A 54 8.03 3.78 -3.12
CA SER A 54 9.29 4.42 -2.75
C SER A 54 10.29 4.55 -3.90
N SER A 55 9.94 4.16 -5.12
CA SER A 55 10.90 4.00 -6.25
C SER A 55 11.73 5.25 -6.61
N ASN A 56 11.42 6.43 -6.05
CA ASN A 56 12.19 7.67 -6.24
C ASN A 56 12.98 8.12 -5.00
N GLU A 57 12.80 7.47 -3.85
CA GLU A 57 13.57 7.71 -2.63
C GLU A 57 14.42 6.49 -2.34
N GLU A 58 15.75 6.65 -2.24
CA GLU A 58 16.71 5.57 -1.95
C GLU A 58 16.41 4.77 -0.68
N SER A 59 15.45 5.21 0.15
CA SER A 59 15.27 4.73 1.52
C SER A 59 14.05 3.84 1.77
N GLY A 60 13.24 3.51 0.75
CA GLY A 60 12.12 2.58 0.97
C GLY A 60 11.02 3.17 1.88
N ARG A 61 10.79 4.48 1.79
CA ARG A 61 9.89 5.23 2.67
C ARG A 61 8.62 5.66 1.94
N ILE A 62 7.52 5.74 2.70
CA ILE A 62 6.25 6.32 2.25
C ILE A 62 5.67 7.22 3.34
N PRO A 63 4.85 8.24 3.00
CA PRO A 63 4.14 9.04 3.99
C PRO A 63 3.26 8.18 4.92
N TYR A 64 3.18 8.54 6.20
CA TYR A 64 2.32 7.85 7.17
C TYR A 64 0.86 7.78 6.72
N THR A 65 0.34 8.84 6.12
CA THR A 65 -1.03 8.87 5.58
C THR A 65 -1.25 7.81 4.51
N THR A 66 -0.27 7.61 3.61
CA THR A 66 -0.28 6.55 2.60
C THR A 66 -0.21 5.17 3.23
N PHE A 67 0.71 4.95 4.16
CA PHE A 67 0.80 3.70 4.93
C PHE A 67 -0.52 3.36 5.62
N ARG A 68 -1.09 4.32 6.37
CA ARG A 68 -2.33 4.18 7.13
C ARG A 68 -3.48 3.78 6.21
N PHE A 69 -3.62 4.43 5.06
CA PHE A 69 -4.65 4.12 4.08
C PHE A 69 -4.52 2.67 3.58
N LEU A 70 -3.33 2.29 3.11
CA LEU A 70 -3.06 0.98 2.53
C LEU A 70 -3.25 -0.15 3.54
N TYR A 71 -2.64 -0.03 4.72
CA TYR A 71 -2.71 -1.06 5.75
C TYR A 71 -4.15 -1.23 6.25
N SER A 72 -4.89 -0.14 6.49
CA SER A 72 -6.29 -0.22 6.93
C SER A 72 -7.17 -0.89 5.88
N TYR A 73 -6.98 -0.55 4.61
CA TYR A 73 -7.76 -1.12 3.52
C TYR A 73 -7.47 -2.60 3.33
N LEU A 74 -6.19 -3.00 3.30
CA LEU A 74 -5.81 -4.41 3.19
C LEU A 74 -6.26 -5.23 4.39
N ALA A 75 -6.12 -4.71 5.62
CA ALA A 75 -6.57 -5.40 6.83
C ALA A 75 -8.09 -5.59 6.88
N MET A 76 -8.84 -4.62 6.34
CA MET A 76 -10.29 -4.74 6.18
C MET A 76 -10.68 -5.82 5.16
N ILE A 77 -9.93 -5.96 4.06
CA ILE A 77 -10.15 -7.02 3.05
C ILE A 77 -9.78 -8.39 3.59
N ASP A 78 -8.64 -8.49 4.28
CA ASP A 78 -8.15 -9.71 4.92
C ASP A 78 -9.17 -10.24 5.92
N GLY A 79 -9.78 -9.36 6.72
CA GLY A 79 -10.91 -9.69 7.59
C GLY A 79 -10.55 -10.49 8.84
N GLU A 80 -9.33 -11.05 8.93
CA GLU A 80 -8.85 -11.79 10.10
C GLU A 80 -8.25 -10.86 11.16
N ILE A 81 -7.80 -9.66 10.77
CA ILE A 81 -7.19 -8.69 11.66
C ILE A 81 -8.26 -7.87 12.37
N HIS A 82 -8.39 -8.08 13.68
CA HIS A 82 -9.31 -7.30 14.50
C HIS A 82 -8.98 -5.80 14.48
N ARG A 83 -10.02 -4.95 14.48
CA ARG A 83 -9.89 -3.48 14.50
C ARG A 83 -8.94 -2.95 15.58
N SER A 84 -8.94 -3.54 16.77
CA SER A 84 -8.02 -3.16 17.85
C SER A 84 -6.55 -3.44 17.52
N GLN A 85 -6.26 -4.49 16.75
CA GLN A 85 -4.91 -4.80 16.27
C GLN A 85 -4.49 -3.81 15.19
N ILE A 86 -5.41 -3.44 14.27
CA ILE A 86 -5.18 -2.40 13.28
C ILE A 86 -4.84 -1.07 13.97
N GLU A 87 -5.68 -0.64 14.91
CA GLU A 87 -5.48 0.60 15.68
C GLU A 87 -4.16 0.57 16.46
N LYS A 88 -3.82 -0.56 17.09
CA LYS A 88 -2.53 -0.73 17.78
C LYS A 88 -1.33 -0.55 16.83
N MET A 89 -1.35 -1.18 15.66
CA MET A 89 -0.30 -1.03 14.64
C MET A 89 -0.18 0.43 14.19
N LEU A 90 -1.31 1.05 13.82
CA LEU A 90 -1.34 2.44 13.36
C LEU A 90 -0.81 3.42 14.41
N ASN A 91 -1.21 3.25 15.67
CA ASN A 91 -0.78 4.10 16.78
C ASN A 91 0.72 3.92 17.10
N ASN A 92 1.24 2.69 17.00
CA ASN A 92 2.65 2.43 17.22
C ASN A 92 3.52 3.08 16.15
N ILE A 93 3.15 2.94 14.88
CA ILE A 93 3.90 3.53 13.78
C ILE A 93 3.79 5.05 13.80
N GLU A 94 2.60 5.61 14.05
CA GLU A 94 2.41 7.06 14.17
C GLU A 94 3.35 7.67 15.23
N ARG A 95 3.49 7.01 16.38
CA ARG A 95 4.42 7.43 17.43
C ARG A 95 5.89 7.35 16.98
N GLN A 96 6.27 6.30 16.25
CA GLN A 96 7.65 6.14 15.77
C GLN A 96 8.04 7.17 14.70
N VAL A 97 7.10 7.58 13.84
CA VAL A 97 7.37 8.49 12.72
C VAL A 97 7.10 9.96 13.02
N ALA A 98 6.45 10.26 14.15
CA ALA A 98 6.31 11.64 14.66
C ALA A 98 7.69 12.32 14.85
N GLU A 99 8.73 11.52 15.09
CA GLU A 99 10.12 11.98 15.23
C GLU A 99 10.93 11.89 13.92
N SER A 100 10.35 11.35 12.83
CA SER A 100 11.03 11.02 11.57
C SER A 100 10.31 11.58 10.33
N ASP A 101 10.05 12.89 10.34
CA ASP A 101 9.49 13.65 9.20
C ASP A 101 8.14 13.11 8.66
N GLY A 102 7.43 12.29 9.44
CA GLY A 102 6.17 11.67 9.02
C GLY A 102 6.32 10.58 7.95
N LEU A 103 7.55 10.10 7.70
CA LEU A 103 7.84 9.02 6.75
C LEU A 103 7.96 7.67 7.48
N VAL A 104 7.26 6.67 6.95
CA VAL A 104 7.31 5.28 7.44
C VAL A 104 8.32 4.52 6.60
N LYS A 105 9.23 3.76 7.23
CA LYS A 105 10.07 2.77 6.56
C LYS A 105 9.43 1.39 6.62
N VAL A 106 9.77 0.53 5.66
CA VAL A 106 9.38 -0.89 5.70
C VAL A 106 9.86 -1.61 6.98
N SER A 107 10.97 -1.17 7.56
CA SER A 107 11.50 -1.70 8.83
C SER A 107 10.62 -1.37 10.03
N ASP A 108 10.04 -0.18 10.05
CA ASP A 108 9.17 0.28 11.14
C ASP A 108 7.90 -0.59 11.16
N PHE A 109 7.35 -0.85 9.97
CA PHE A 109 6.23 -1.77 9.80
C PHE A 109 6.57 -3.22 10.20
N THR A 110 7.60 -3.82 9.61
CA THR A 110 7.92 -5.23 9.85
C THR A 110 8.35 -5.52 11.29
N SER A 111 8.92 -4.54 12.01
CA SER A 111 9.23 -4.66 13.44
C SER A 111 7.97 -4.69 14.32
N ASN A 112 6.87 -4.07 13.88
CA ASN A 112 5.58 -4.09 14.57
C ASN A 112 4.69 -5.28 14.19
N CYS A 113 5.03 -6.05 13.15
CA CYS A 113 4.33 -7.29 12.77
C CYS A 113 4.75 -8.52 13.58
N ARG A 114 5.72 -8.38 14.50
CA ARG A 114 6.25 -9.47 15.32
C ARG A 114 5.47 -9.67 16.62
#